data_AF-A0A946GDJ1-F1
#
_entry.id   AF-A0A946GDJ1-F1
#
_cell.length_a   1.000
_cell.length_b   1.000
_cell.length_c   1.000
_cell.angle_alpha   90.00
_cell.angle_beta   90.00
_cell.angle_gamma   90.00
#
_symmetry.space_group_name_H-M   'P 1'
#
loop_
_entity.id
_entity.type
_entity.pdbx_description
1 polymer ?
#
loop_
_entity_poly.entity_id
_entity_poly.type
_entity_poly.pdbx_seq_one_letter_code
_entity_poly.pdbx_strand_id
1 'polypeptide(L)'
;MIEDQSRHWTPEDIPWDQFDPTKVDPEMLRIVKAAAMVEYNGNTYADYLCNVFNDDPDFQDAARRWSLEEVQHGEVLSRWAQMADPEFDFKTRFADFSERIQLPVAAEESVRGTRCGELVARCMVEVGTSSYYTALREATDEPVMREICRRIALDEIRHYKLFYTHMERYRTIERLGKIKRLMVGIGRIGESEDDELAYAYYAANNNGEPYDRKRCIRAYMSRAYGFYETHHVERAVMLIFKAVGFSPHGKIANWIARVTCWFMNLRANNRDEPATAGTQAI
;
A
#
# COMPACT_ATOMS: atom_id res chain seq x y z
N MET A 1 31.20 21.25 9.27
CA MET A 1 30.48 20.03 9.66
C MET A 1 29.72 19.59 8.44
N ILE A 2 30.17 18.49 7.83
CA ILE A 2 29.61 17.98 6.58
C ILE A 2 28.24 17.38 6.90
N GLU A 3 27.23 17.79 6.13
CA GLU A 3 25.86 17.29 6.20
C GLU A 3 25.84 15.77 6.21
N ASP A 4 25.19 15.20 7.23
CA ASP A 4 24.76 13.81 7.25
C ASP A 4 23.70 13.62 6.16
N GLN A 5 24.15 13.32 4.93
CA GLN A 5 23.30 12.62 3.98
C GLN A 5 23.15 11.21 4.54
N SER A 6 22.12 11.01 5.37
CA SER A 6 21.82 9.71 5.95
C SER A 6 21.69 8.68 4.82
N ARG A 7 22.63 7.73 4.75
CA ARG A 7 22.61 6.61 3.79
C ARG A 7 21.22 5.95 3.81
N HIS A 8 20.65 5.67 2.65
CA HIS A 8 19.42 4.87 2.56
C HIS A 8 19.66 3.47 3.15
N TRP A 9 18.67 2.93 3.86
CA TRP A 9 18.83 1.66 4.55
C TRP A 9 18.81 0.48 3.58
N THR A 10 19.42 -0.62 3.97
CA THR A 10 19.45 -1.87 3.21
C THR A 10 18.94 -3.03 4.05
N PRO A 11 18.63 -4.21 3.48
CA PRO A 11 18.17 -5.38 4.23
C PRO A 11 19.11 -5.80 5.37
N GLU A 12 20.40 -5.48 5.29
CA GLU A 12 21.41 -5.73 6.34
C GLU A 12 21.23 -4.84 7.58
N ASP A 13 20.54 -3.70 7.45
CA ASP A 13 20.24 -2.80 8.56
C ASP A 13 19.07 -3.30 9.44
N ILE A 14 18.40 -4.39 9.05
CA ILE A 14 17.35 -5.04 9.83
C ILE A 14 17.98 -5.99 10.87
N PRO A 15 17.58 -5.92 12.15
CA PRO A 15 18.16 -6.72 13.24
C PRO A 15 17.61 -8.15 13.24
N TRP A 16 17.90 -8.92 12.19
CA TRP A 16 17.35 -10.28 11.98
C TRP A 16 17.63 -11.26 13.14
N ASP A 17 18.70 -11.03 13.90
CA ASP A 17 19.07 -11.80 15.09
C ASP A 17 18.10 -11.63 16.27
N GLN A 18 17.26 -10.59 16.23
CA GLN A 18 16.22 -10.33 17.24
C GLN A 18 14.87 -10.97 16.91
N PHE A 19 14.78 -11.74 15.82
CA PHE A 19 13.54 -12.41 15.44
C PHE A 19 13.07 -13.36 16.53
N ASP A 20 11.82 -13.20 16.96
CA ASP A 20 11.20 -14.02 18.00
C ASP A 20 9.92 -14.68 17.48
N PRO A 21 9.94 -15.99 17.13
CA PRO A 21 8.78 -16.67 16.58
C PRO A 21 7.60 -16.72 17.58
N THR A 22 7.85 -16.57 18.88
CA THR A 22 6.78 -16.59 19.90
C THR A 22 5.95 -15.31 19.93
N LYS A 23 6.43 -14.23 19.28
CA LYS A 23 5.77 -12.92 19.20
C LYS A 23 5.12 -12.65 17.85
N VAL A 24 5.18 -13.61 16.93
CA VAL A 24 4.53 -13.49 15.62
C VAL A 24 3.01 -13.56 15.81
N ASP A 25 2.32 -12.49 15.41
CA ASP A 25 0.86 -12.50 15.28
C ASP A 25 0.46 -13.25 13.99
N PRO A 26 -0.32 -14.35 14.08
CA PRO A 26 -0.72 -15.14 12.91
C PRO A 26 -1.60 -14.38 11.92
N GLU A 27 -2.41 -13.43 12.37
CA GLU A 27 -3.26 -12.62 11.50
C GLU A 27 -2.44 -11.57 10.77
N MET A 28 -1.42 -11.00 11.43
CA MET A 28 -0.44 -10.11 10.79
C MET A 28 0.39 -10.86 9.75
N LEU A 29 0.83 -12.09 10.04
CA LEU A 29 1.59 -12.91 9.10
C LEU A 29 0.85 -13.10 7.77
N ARG A 30 -0.46 -13.36 7.81
CA ARG A 30 -1.27 -13.57 6.59
C ARG A 30 -1.31 -12.35 5.68
N ILE A 31 -1.45 -11.15 6.25
CA ILE A 31 -1.50 -9.90 5.48
C ILE A 31 -0.10 -9.44 5.06
N VAL A 32 0.94 -9.72 5.85
CA VAL A 32 2.34 -9.42 5.51
C VAL A 32 2.81 -10.26 4.32
N LYS A 33 2.46 -11.55 4.25
CA LYS A 33 2.79 -12.38 3.08
C LYS A 33 2.22 -11.80 1.77
N ALA A 34 1.01 -11.26 1.84
CA ALA A 34 0.34 -10.63 0.71
C ALA A 34 0.98 -9.27 0.38
N ALA A 35 1.23 -8.44 1.39
CA ALA A 35 1.93 -7.17 1.23
C ALA A 35 3.29 -7.36 0.56
N ALA A 36 4.07 -8.38 0.98
CA ALA A 36 5.36 -8.69 0.38
C ALA A 36 5.29 -8.88 -1.15
N MET A 37 4.20 -9.46 -1.67
CA MET A 37 4.02 -9.62 -3.12
C MET A 37 3.71 -8.30 -3.81
N VAL A 38 2.84 -7.48 -3.22
CA VAL A 38 2.46 -6.17 -3.79
C VAL A 38 3.67 -5.24 -3.83
N GLU A 39 4.41 -5.13 -2.73
CA GLU A 39 5.63 -4.30 -2.65
C GLU A 39 6.69 -4.78 -3.66
N TYR A 40 6.92 -6.10 -3.72
CA TYR A 40 7.92 -6.68 -4.62
C TYR A 40 7.56 -6.49 -6.12
N ASN A 41 6.31 -6.18 -6.43
CA ASN A 41 5.85 -5.88 -7.80
C ASN A 41 6.14 -4.43 -8.23
N GLY A 42 6.85 -3.63 -7.43
CA GLY A 42 7.13 -2.21 -7.70
C GLY A 42 7.76 -1.91 -9.06
N ASN A 43 8.56 -2.82 -9.63
CA ASN A 43 9.16 -2.63 -10.96
C ASN A 43 8.11 -2.52 -12.08
N THR A 44 7.09 -3.37 -12.07
CA THR A 44 6.01 -3.34 -13.06
C THR A 44 5.26 -2.00 -13.01
N TYR A 45 5.11 -1.43 -11.81
CA TYR A 45 4.55 -0.10 -11.61
C TYR A 45 5.46 1.00 -12.15
N ALA A 46 6.77 0.92 -11.94
CA ALA A 46 7.71 1.89 -12.53
C ALA A 46 7.70 1.84 -14.06
N ASP A 47 7.57 0.67 -14.68
CA ASP A 47 7.45 0.55 -16.13
C ASP A 47 6.18 1.25 -16.65
N TYR A 48 5.03 1.00 -16.02
CA TYR A 48 3.79 1.71 -16.35
C TYR A 48 3.95 3.23 -16.18
N LEU A 49 4.51 3.69 -15.06
CA LEU A 49 4.76 5.11 -14.83
C LEU A 49 5.73 5.70 -15.85
N CYS A 50 6.78 4.97 -16.24
CA CYS A 50 7.71 5.47 -17.25
C CYS A 50 7.05 5.64 -18.62
N ASN A 51 6.09 4.78 -18.97
CA ASN A 51 5.36 4.87 -20.23
C ASN A 51 4.34 6.01 -20.24
N VAL A 52 3.60 6.20 -19.14
CA VAL A 52 2.69 7.36 -18.99
C VAL A 52 3.45 8.70 -19.01
N PHE A 53 4.68 8.72 -18.51
CA PHE A 53 5.55 9.90 -18.41
C PHE A 53 6.74 9.82 -19.39
N ASN A 54 6.49 9.32 -20.60
CA ASN A 54 7.51 9.01 -21.61
C ASN A 54 8.43 10.18 -22.04
N ASP A 55 8.00 11.42 -21.85
CA ASP A 55 8.70 12.67 -22.20
C ASP A 55 9.28 13.41 -20.97
N ASP A 56 9.26 12.79 -19.78
CA ASP A 56 9.72 13.38 -18.52
C ASP A 56 10.84 12.53 -17.88
N PRO A 57 12.09 12.63 -18.39
CA PRO A 57 13.20 11.80 -17.93
C PRO A 57 13.48 11.97 -16.42
N ASP A 58 13.31 13.18 -15.89
CA ASP A 58 13.47 13.45 -14.46
C ASP A 58 12.49 12.63 -13.61
N PHE A 59 11.23 12.52 -14.05
CA PHE A 59 10.25 11.70 -13.36
C PHE A 59 10.50 10.20 -13.56
N GLN A 60 10.91 9.77 -14.77
CA GLN A 60 11.25 8.37 -15.01
C GLN A 60 12.38 7.90 -14.08
N ASP A 61 13.42 8.72 -13.89
CA ASP A 61 14.52 8.41 -12.97
C ASP A 61 14.07 8.44 -11.50
N ALA A 62 13.11 9.28 -11.15
CA ALA A 62 12.48 9.26 -9.83
C ALA A 62 11.66 7.98 -9.60
N ALA A 63 10.86 7.55 -10.58
CA ALA A 63 10.04 6.35 -10.52
C ALA A 63 10.90 5.06 -10.44
N ARG A 64 11.99 4.98 -11.19
CA ARG A 64 12.92 3.84 -11.12
C ARG A 64 13.62 3.74 -9.77
N ARG A 65 14.01 4.87 -9.16
CA ARG A 65 14.60 4.85 -7.81
C ARG A 65 13.58 4.45 -6.76
N TRP A 66 12.36 4.97 -6.86
CA TRP A 66 11.23 4.56 -6.03
C TRP A 66 11.01 3.04 -6.10
N SER A 67 10.96 2.43 -7.29
CA SER A 67 10.70 0.99 -7.39
C SER A 67 11.79 0.11 -6.80
N LEU A 68 13.05 0.57 -6.75
CA LEU A 68 14.10 -0.15 -6.04
C LEU A 68 13.84 -0.19 -4.53
N GLU A 69 13.32 0.90 -3.94
CA GLU A 69 12.93 0.96 -2.52
C GLU A 69 11.72 0.03 -2.27
N GLU A 70 10.70 0.03 -3.13
CA GLU A 70 9.52 -0.84 -3.03
C GLU A 70 9.88 -2.34 -3.12
N VAL A 71 10.75 -2.71 -4.07
CA VAL A 71 11.24 -4.09 -4.20
C VAL A 71 11.96 -4.53 -2.93
N GLN A 72 12.79 -3.64 -2.35
CA GLN A 72 13.46 -3.90 -1.07
C GLN A 72 12.45 -4.12 0.07
N HIS A 73 11.33 -3.40 0.08
CA HIS A 73 10.25 -3.62 1.07
C HIS A 73 9.68 -5.04 0.94
N GLY A 74 9.38 -5.47 -0.29
CA GLY A 74 8.93 -6.83 -0.58
C GLY A 74 9.93 -7.91 -0.17
N GLU A 75 11.23 -7.68 -0.38
CA GLU A 75 12.31 -8.59 0.03
C GLU A 75 12.37 -8.77 1.55
N VAL A 76 12.33 -7.68 2.33
CA VAL A 76 12.40 -7.79 3.79
C VAL A 76 11.13 -8.38 4.39
N LEU A 77 9.95 -8.04 3.85
CA LEU A 77 8.68 -8.61 4.29
C LEU A 77 8.61 -10.12 3.98
N SER A 78 9.03 -10.52 2.78
CA SER A 78 9.06 -11.95 2.40
C SER A 78 10.07 -12.74 3.22
N ARG A 79 11.23 -12.16 3.53
CA ARG A 79 12.21 -12.79 4.43
C ARG A 79 11.65 -12.99 5.84
N TRP A 80 11.04 -11.96 6.41
CA TRP A 80 10.38 -12.10 7.72
C TRP A 80 9.27 -13.15 7.70
N ALA A 81 8.45 -13.15 6.65
CA ALA A 81 7.36 -14.12 6.51
C ALA A 81 7.86 -15.57 6.40
N GLN A 82 8.99 -15.80 5.72
CA GLN A 82 9.64 -17.12 5.66
C GLN A 82 10.27 -17.54 6.99
N MET A 83 10.73 -16.60 7.82
CA MET A 83 11.20 -16.91 9.18
C MET A 83 10.03 -17.30 10.11
N ALA A 84 8.88 -16.66 9.93
CA ALA A 84 7.65 -16.93 10.68
C ALA A 84 6.90 -18.18 10.20
N ASP A 85 6.96 -18.49 8.91
CA ASP A 85 6.41 -19.70 8.30
C ASP A 85 7.40 -20.28 7.29
N PRO A 86 8.22 -21.26 7.71
CA PRO A 86 9.22 -21.90 6.84
C PRO A 86 8.64 -22.61 5.60
N GLU A 87 7.35 -22.92 5.58
CA GLU A 87 6.69 -23.55 4.43
C GLU A 87 6.23 -22.52 3.38
N PHE A 88 6.33 -21.22 3.68
CA PHE A 88 5.98 -20.15 2.75
C PHE A 88 7.04 -19.97 1.66
N ASP A 89 6.90 -20.67 0.53
CA ASP A 89 7.71 -20.41 -0.67
C ASP A 89 7.26 -19.12 -1.38
N PHE A 90 7.88 -18.01 -1.01
CA PHE A 90 7.60 -16.70 -1.60
C PHE A 90 7.84 -16.68 -3.11
N LYS A 91 8.91 -17.30 -3.62
CA LYS A 91 9.29 -17.20 -5.03
C LYS A 91 8.25 -17.84 -5.93
N THR A 92 7.83 -19.06 -5.59
CA THR A 92 6.82 -19.78 -6.36
C THR A 92 5.47 -19.07 -6.30
N ARG A 93 5.07 -18.58 -5.12
CA ARG A 93 3.79 -17.88 -4.95
C ARG A 93 3.78 -16.50 -5.63
N PHE A 94 4.91 -15.78 -5.60
CA PHE A 94 5.05 -14.51 -6.31
C PHE A 94 5.02 -14.70 -7.83
N ALA A 95 5.61 -15.79 -8.36
CA ALA A 95 5.53 -16.09 -9.79
C ALA A 95 4.07 -16.21 -10.25
N ASP A 96 3.23 -17.00 -9.55
CA ASP A 96 1.78 -17.11 -9.86
C ASP A 96 1.07 -15.74 -9.75
N PHE A 97 1.36 -14.97 -8.69
CA PHE A 97 0.82 -13.62 -8.53
C PHE A 97 1.17 -12.72 -9.73
N SER A 98 2.45 -12.66 -10.10
CA SER A 98 2.97 -11.80 -11.17
C SER A 98 2.49 -12.22 -12.56
N GLU A 99 2.22 -13.50 -12.80
CA GLU A 99 1.63 -13.97 -14.06
C GLU A 99 0.17 -13.52 -14.20
N ARG A 100 -0.56 -13.48 -13.08
CA ARG A 100 -2.01 -13.20 -13.04
C ARG A 100 -2.33 -11.72 -12.98
N ILE A 101 -1.53 -10.95 -12.25
CA ILE A 101 -1.68 -9.51 -12.12
C ILE A 101 -0.79 -8.83 -13.15
N GLN A 102 -1.39 -8.48 -14.29
CA GLN A 102 -0.74 -7.72 -15.36
C GLN A 102 -1.24 -6.28 -15.35
N LEU A 103 -0.34 -5.35 -15.00
CA LEU A 103 -0.62 -3.93 -15.18
C LEU A 103 -0.64 -3.58 -16.68
N PRO A 104 -1.40 -2.56 -17.11
CA PRO A 104 -1.44 -2.12 -18.50
C PRO A 104 -0.16 -1.35 -18.85
N VAL A 105 1.00 -1.99 -18.77
CA VAL A 105 2.32 -1.36 -18.96
C VAL A 105 2.45 -0.69 -20.32
N ALA A 106 1.74 -1.14 -21.35
CA ALA A 106 1.74 -0.53 -22.68
C ALA A 106 0.94 0.79 -22.78
N ALA A 107 0.28 1.24 -21.70
CA ALA A 107 -0.46 2.49 -21.70
C ALA A 107 0.49 3.69 -21.72
N GLU A 108 0.40 4.51 -22.77
CA GLU A 108 1.12 5.78 -22.89
C GLU A 108 0.36 6.95 -22.24
N GLU A 109 -0.91 6.73 -21.91
CA GLU A 109 -1.78 7.68 -21.22
C GLU A 109 -2.23 7.12 -19.86
N SER A 110 -2.36 8.00 -18.88
CA SER A 110 -2.84 7.59 -17.55
C SER A 110 -4.30 7.11 -17.63
N VAL A 111 -4.59 5.98 -16.98
CA VAL A 111 -5.97 5.50 -16.74
C VAL A 111 -6.80 6.45 -15.86
N ARG A 112 -6.18 7.48 -15.28
CA ARG A 112 -6.82 8.58 -14.54
C ARG A 112 -7.04 9.81 -15.41
N GLY A 113 -6.81 9.69 -16.72
CA GLY A 113 -7.04 10.68 -17.76
C GLY A 113 -6.03 11.84 -17.81
N THR A 114 -5.21 12.03 -16.78
CA THR A 114 -4.17 13.07 -16.72
C THR A 114 -3.00 12.59 -15.88
N ARG A 115 -1.79 13.12 -16.13
CA ARG A 115 -0.60 12.78 -15.32
C ARG A 115 -0.71 13.31 -13.90
N CYS A 116 -1.29 14.49 -13.72
CA CYS A 116 -1.64 14.99 -12.39
C CYS A 116 -2.61 14.05 -11.68
N GLY A 117 -3.59 13.48 -12.39
CA GLY A 117 -4.49 12.46 -11.84
C GLY A 117 -3.75 11.21 -11.39
N GLU A 118 -2.84 10.69 -12.21
CA GLU A 118 -2.00 9.55 -11.84
C GLU A 118 -1.23 9.81 -10.54
N LEU A 119 -0.59 10.98 -10.43
CA LEU A 119 0.22 11.32 -9.26
C LEU A 119 -0.64 11.59 -8.01
N VAL A 120 -1.88 12.05 -8.15
CA VAL A 120 -2.84 12.09 -7.04
C VAL A 120 -3.14 10.68 -6.57
N ALA A 121 -3.41 9.74 -7.48
CA ALA A 121 -3.66 8.35 -7.12
C ALA A 121 -2.45 7.72 -6.39
N ARG A 122 -1.23 7.96 -6.87
CA ARG A 122 0.00 7.53 -6.18
C ARG A 122 0.11 8.13 -4.79
N CYS A 123 -0.12 9.43 -4.62
CA CYS A 123 -0.17 10.06 -3.29
C CYS A 123 -1.16 9.39 -2.34
N MET A 124 -2.30 8.87 -2.82
CA MET A 124 -3.25 8.15 -1.97
C MET A 124 -2.68 6.80 -1.51
N VAL A 125 -1.99 6.09 -2.41
CA VAL A 125 -1.35 4.80 -2.11
C VAL A 125 -0.29 5.00 -1.04
N GLU A 126 0.71 5.85 -1.27
CA GLU A 126 1.82 6.08 -0.32
C GLU A 126 1.32 6.46 1.09
N VAL A 127 0.28 7.30 1.16
CA VAL A 127 -0.29 7.71 2.45
C VAL A 127 -1.02 6.56 3.14
N GLY A 128 -1.77 5.76 2.37
CA GLY A 128 -2.42 4.56 2.87
C GLY A 128 -1.40 3.54 3.38
N THR A 129 -0.37 3.26 2.59
CA THR A 129 0.72 2.33 2.90
C THR A 129 1.54 2.79 4.11
N SER A 130 1.86 4.08 4.21
CA SER A 130 2.52 4.65 5.40
C SER A 130 1.69 4.45 6.66
N SER A 131 0.37 4.70 6.57
CA SER A 131 -0.55 4.49 7.68
C SER A 131 -0.66 3.01 8.05
N TYR A 132 -0.67 2.12 7.06
CA TYR A 132 -0.72 0.68 7.23
C TYR A 132 0.48 0.17 8.01
N TYR A 133 1.71 0.47 7.58
CA TYR A 133 2.90 0.03 8.30
C TYR A 133 3.07 0.73 9.65
N THR A 134 2.59 1.96 9.81
CA THR A 134 2.54 2.60 11.14
C THR A 134 1.64 1.82 12.10
N ALA A 135 0.47 1.37 11.62
CA ALA A 135 -0.46 0.56 12.40
C ALA A 135 0.14 -0.81 12.77
N LEU A 136 0.74 -1.52 11.81
CA LEU A 136 1.39 -2.81 12.08
C LEU A 136 2.57 -2.68 13.06
N ARG A 137 3.39 -1.63 12.92
CA ARG A 137 4.50 -1.34 13.83
C ARG A 137 4.04 -1.20 15.28
N GLU A 138 2.95 -0.47 15.49
CA GLU A 138 2.44 -0.17 16.84
C GLU A 138 1.70 -1.35 17.44
N ALA A 139 1.10 -2.22 16.62
CA ALA A 139 0.39 -3.40 17.07
C ALA A 139 1.28 -4.64 17.29
N THR A 140 2.43 -4.74 16.63
CA THR A 140 3.29 -5.94 16.73
C THR A 140 4.15 -5.94 17.98
N ASP A 141 4.26 -7.12 18.62
CA ASP A 141 5.25 -7.39 19.65
C ASP A 141 6.60 -7.88 19.11
N GLU A 142 6.62 -8.39 17.87
CA GLU A 142 7.78 -8.98 17.21
C GLU A 142 8.82 -7.89 16.83
N PRO A 143 10.05 -7.94 17.40
CA PRO A 143 11.04 -6.87 17.23
C PRO A 143 11.44 -6.59 15.78
N VAL A 144 11.58 -7.62 14.95
CA VAL A 144 12.05 -7.45 13.57
C VAL A 144 10.95 -6.83 12.70
N MET A 145 9.71 -7.30 12.82
CA MET A 145 8.54 -6.74 12.14
C MET A 145 8.33 -5.27 12.52
N ARG A 146 8.50 -4.93 13.80
CA ARG A 146 8.42 -3.53 14.25
C ARG A 146 9.42 -2.65 13.52
N GLU A 147 10.66 -3.10 13.38
CA GLU A 147 11.71 -2.34 12.71
C GLU A 147 11.52 -2.26 11.19
N ILE A 148 11.09 -3.34 10.55
CA ILE A 148 10.72 -3.35 9.13
C ILE A 148 9.61 -2.33 8.88
N CYS A 149 8.51 -2.41 9.62
CA CYS A 149 7.38 -1.50 9.48
C CYS A 149 7.79 -0.04 9.74
N ARG A 150 8.69 0.22 10.70
CA ARG A 150 9.21 1.57 10.97
C ARG A 150 9.94 2.14 9.76
N ARG A 151 10.79 1.35 9.10
CA ARG A 151 11.58 1.79 7.95
C ARG A 151 10.70 2.01 6.73
N ILE A 152 9.85 1.04 6.40
CA ILE A 152 8.90 1.15 5.28
C ILE A 152 8.00 2.36 5.48
N ALA A 153 7.36 2.53 6.64
CA ALA A 153 6.49 3.69 6.89
C ALA A 153 7.18 5.06 6.71
N LEU A 154 8.50 5.14 6.95
CA LEU A 154 9.29 6.35 6.70
C LEU A 154 9.57 6.55 5.20
N ASP A 155 9.85 5.47 4.48
CA ASP A 155 10.02 5.47 3.02
C ASP A 155 8.75 5.92 2.33
N GLU A 156 7.58 5.37 2.71
CA GLU A 156 6.27 5.77 2.18
C GLU A 156 6.00 7.28 2.32
N ILE A 157 6.45 7.91 3.41
CA ILE A 157 6.33 9.37 3.56
C ILE A 157 7.27 10.11 2.61
N ARG A 158 8.47 9.57 2.35
CA ARG A 158 9.40 10.11 1.35
C ARG A 158 8.84 9.93 -0.07
N HIS A 159 8.24 8.78 -0.37
CA HIS A 159 7.56 8.48 -1.62
C HIS A 159 6.37 9.41 -1.84
N TYR A 160 5.53 9.62 -0.82
CA TYR A 160 4.46 10.61 -0.87
C TYR A 160 4.98 11.99 -1.25
N LYS A 161 6.09 12.43 -0.64
CA LYS A 161 6.70 13.74 -0.95
C LYS A 161 7.21 13.80 -2.39
N LEU A 162 7.82 12.73 -2.89
CA LEU A 162 8.26 12.59 -4.28
C LEU A 162 7.06 12.77 -5.22
N PHE A 163 6.02 11.94 -5.09
CA PHE A 163 4.85 12.03 -5.96
C PHE A 163 4.11 13.36 -5.82
N TYR A 164 3.98 13.90 -4.61
CA TYR A 164 3.36 15.20 -4.36
C TYR A 164 4.11 16.34 -5.07
N THR A 165 5.45 16.28 -5.11
CA THR A 165 6.27 17.30 -5.78
C THR A 165 6.02 17.29 -7.29
N HIS A 166 6.05 16.12 -7.92
CA HIS A 166 5.71 16.00 -9.34
C HIS A 166 4.24 16.30 -9.62
N MET A 167 3.33 15.95 -8.69
CA MET A 167 1.90 16.23 -8.80
C MET A 167 1.64 17.73 -8.85
N GLU A 168 2.30 18.53 -8.01
CA GLU A 168 2.19 20.00 -8.06
C GLU A 168 2.76 20.61 -9.36
N ARG A 169 3.83 20.01 -9.91
CA ARG A 169 4.35 20.38 -11.24
C ARG A 169 3.29 20.15 -12.33
N TYR A 170 2.75 18.93 -12.41
CA TYR A 170 1.73 18.59 -13.42
C TYR A 170 0.39 19.29 -13.18
N ARG A 171 0.00 19.55 -11.94
CA ARG A 171 -1.15 20.39 -11.61
C ARG A 171 -1.04 21.76 -12.27
N THR A 172 0.16 22.34 -12.30
CA THR A 172 0.38 23.67 -12.87
C THR A 172 0.34 23.63 -14.39
N ILE A 173 0.86 22.57 -15.01
CA ILE A 173 0.87 22.34 -16.46
C ILE A 173 -0.55 22.03 -16.98
N GLU A 174 -1.20 21.02 -16.42
CA GLU A 174 -2.50 20.50 -16.88
C GLU A 174 -3.70 21.25 -16.27
N ARG A 175 -3.46 22.11 -15.27
CA ARG A 175 -4.47 22.91 -14.57
C ARG A 175 -5.62 22.08 -13.99
N LEU A 176 -5.30 20.88 -13.48
CA LEU A 176 -6.30 19.97 -12.91
C LEU A 176 -6.94 20.56 -11.64
N GLY A 177 -8.23 20.86 -11.73
CA GLY A 177 -9.00 21.48 -10.65
C GLY A 177 -9.22 20.56 -9.44
N LYS A 178 -9.49 21.18 -8.28
CA LYS A 178 -9.67 20.48 -6.99
C LYS A 178 -10.75 19.38 -7.04
N ILE A 179 -11.86 19.62 -7.73
CA ILE A 179 -12.97 18.64 -7.85
C ILE A 179 -12.49 17.38 -8.57
N LYS A 180 -11.79 17.52 -9.71
CA LYS A 180 -11.28 16.36 -10.44
C LYS A 180 -10.29 15.56 -9.61
N ARG A 181 -9.37 16.22 -8.90
CA ARG A 181 -8.45 15.53 -7.98
C ARG A 181 -9.17 14.82 -6.83
N LEU A 182 -10.21 15.44 -6.26
CA LEU A 182 -11.03 14.79 -5.26
C LEU A 182 -11.69 13.53 -5.81
N MET A 183 -12.24 13.58 -7.03
CA MET A 183 -12.83 12.41 -7.68
C MET A 183 -11.80 11.31 -7.94
N VAL A 184 -10.58 11.66 -8.35
CA VAL A 184 -9.47 10.71 -8.49
C VAL A 184 -9.13 10.07 -7.13
N GLY A 185 -9.02 10.88 -6.07
CA GLY A 185 -8.74 10.38 -4.72
C GLY A 185 -9.83 9.45 -4.19
N ILE A 186 -11.11 9.81 -4.34
CA ILE A 186 -12.26 8.96 -3.97
C ILE A 186 -12.27 7.68 -4.79
N GLY A 187 -12.03 7.78 -6.11
CA GLY A 187 -11.91 6.62 -6.99
C GLY A 187 -10.83 5.66 -6.50
N ARG A 188 -9.65 6.17 -6.16
CA ARG A 188 -8.54 5.35 -5.65
C ARG A 188 -8.85 4.68 -4.31
N ILE A 189 -9.57 5.36 -3.40
CA ILE A 189 -10.02 4.74 -2.15
C ILE A 189 -10.99 3.59 -2.45
N GLY A 190 -11.92 3.76 -3.40
CA GLY A 190 -12.82 2.67 -3.82
C GLY A 190 -12.10 1.52 -4.52
N GLU A 191 -11.04 1.80 -5.27
CA GLU A 191 -10.17 0.80 -5.89
C GLU A 191 -9.29 0.05 -4.88
N SER A 192 -9.15 0.49 -3.63
CA SER A 192 -8.36 -0.24 -2.62
C SER A 192 -8.87 -1.66 -2.33
N GLU A 193 -10.08 -1.99 -2.82
CA GLU A 193 -10.60 -3.34 -2.91
C GLU A 193 -10.14 -4.08 -4.20
N ASP A 194 -8.97 -3.72 -4.78
CA ASP A 194 -8.50 -4.17 -6.10
C ASP A 194 -8.29 -5.69 -6.19
N ASP A 195 -8.35 -6.21 -7.41
CA ASP A 195 -8.01 -7.59 -7.72
C ASP A 195 -6.56 -7.93 -7.37
N GLU A 196 -5.63 -6.97 -7.45
CA GLU A 196 -4.23 -7.17 -7.07
C GLU A 196 -4.10 -7.60 -5.61
N LEU A 197 -4.60 -6.81 -4.66
CA LEU A 197 -4.46 -7.12 -3.24
C LEU A 197 -5.22 -8.40 -2.86
N ALA A 198 -6.38 -8.61 -3.48
CA ALA A 198 -7.18 -9.82 -3.30
C ALA A 198 -6.42 -11.07 -3.80
N TYR A 199 -5.80 -10.99 -4.98
CA TYR A 199 -5.03 -12.08 -5.56
C TYR A 199 -3.70 -12.28 -4.81
N ALA A 200 -3.03 -11.22 -4.37
CA ALA A 200 -1.85 -11.31 -3.50
C ALA A 200 -2.18 -12.09 -2.22
N TYR A 201 -3.30 -11.77 -1.56
CA TYR A 201 -3.74 -12.52 -0.38
C TYR A 201 -4.04 -13.97 -0.68
N TYR A 202 -4.70 -14.25 -1.81
CA TYR A 202 -4.94 -15.60 -2.30
C TYR A 202 -3.63 -16.35 -2.56
N ALA A 203 -2.77 -15.84 -3.43
CA ALA A 203 -1.49 -16.44 -3.80
C ALA A 203 -0.61 -16.68 -2.57
N ALA A 204 -0.64 -15.78 -1.58
CA ALA A 204 0.11 -15.88 -0.34
C ALA A 204 -0.41 -16.94 0.64
N ASN A 205 -1.72 -17.16 0.71
CA ASN A 205 -2.35 -17.90 1.82
C ASN A 205 -3.20 -19.11 1.41
N ASN A 206 -3.40 -19.34 0.10
CA ASN A 206 -4.22 -20.45 -0.36
C ASN A 206 -3.59 -21.82 -0.04
N ASN A 207 -4.46 -22.80 0.14
CA ASN A 207 -4.17 -24.22 0.36
C ASN A 207 -4.76 -25.08 -0.79
N GLY A 208 -4.82 -24.52 -2.01
CA GLY A 208 -5.35 -25.19 -3.20
C GLY A 208 -6.84 -24.97 -3.48
N GLU A 209 -7.54 -24.17 -2.68
CA GLU A 209 -8.91 -23.74 -3.00
C GLU A 209 -8.95 -22.78 -4.21
N PRO A 210 -10.06 -22.67 -4.95
CA PRO A 210 -10.17 -21.69 -6.03
C PRO A 210 -10.13 -20.23 -5.56
N TYR A 211 -9.64 -19.34 -6.42
CA TYR A 211 -9.65 -17.90 -6.20
C TYR A 211 -11.07 -17.33 -6.12
N ASP A 212 -11.34 -16.55 -5.07
CA ASP A 212 -12.55 -15.73 -4.94
C ASP A 212 -12.12 -14.34 -4.46
N ARG A 213 -12.20 -13.37 -5.37
CA ARG A 213 -11.82 -11.97 -5.13
C ARG A 213 -12.50 -11.38 -3.90
N LYS A 214 -13.82 -11.55 -3.75
CA LYS A 214 -14.60 -10.96 -2.65
C LYS A 214 -14.22 -11.59 -1.32
N ARG A 215 -14.03 -12.91 -1.29
CA ARG A 215 -13.58 -13.62 -0.09
C ARG A 215 -12.18 -13.15 0.32
N CYS A 216 -11.25 -13.08 -0.63
CA CYS A 216 -9.85 -12.76 -0.36
C CYS A 216 -9.67 -11.30 0.06
N ILE A 217 -10.28 -10.34 -0.63
CA ILE A 217 -10.19 -8.94 -0.23
C ILE A 217 -10.80 -8.72 1.16
N ARG A 218 -11.95 -9.33 1.45
CA ARG A 218 -12.57 -9.25 2.77
C ARG A 218 -11.68 -9.85 3.85
N ALA A 219 -11.05 -10.99 3.57
CA ALA A 219 -10.14 -11.66 4.49
C ALA A 219 -8.89 -10.83 4.78
N TYR A 220 -8.34 -10.14 3.77
CA TYR A 220 -7.23 -9.19 3.96
C TYR A 220 -7.68 -7.98 4.78
N MET A 221 -8.73 -7.28 4.33
CA MET A 221 -9.14 -6.01 4.92
C MET A 221 -9.63 -6.15 6.36
N SER A 222 -10.37 -7.22 6.71
CA SER A 222 -10.82 -7.42 8.09
C SER A 222 -9.66 -7.64 9.07
N ARG A 223 -8.57 -8.26 8.62
CA ARG A 223 -7.33 -8.42 9.38
C ARG A 223 -6.59 -7.11 9.50
N ALA A 224 -6.30 -6.46 8.37
CA ALA A 224 -5.60 -5.19 8.33
C ALA A 224 -6.27 -4.14 9.22
N TYR A 225 -7.60 -3.99 9.12
CA TYR A 225 -8.36 -3.04 9.93
C TYR A 225 -8.30 -3.32 11.43
N GLY A 226 -8.08 -4.57 11.85
CA GLY A 226 -7.93 -4.92 13.26
C GLY A 226 -6.72 -4.28 13.94
N PHE A 227 -5.76 -3.78 13.17
CA PHE A 227 -4.54 -3.13 13.67
C PHE A 227 -4.62 -1.60 13.68
N TYR A 228 -5.68 -1.02 13.13
CA TYR A 228 -5.81 0.44 13.03
C TYR A 228 -6.40 1.06 14.29
N GLU A 229 -5.77 2.14 14.73
CA GLU A 229 -6.31 3.09 15.69
C GLU A 229 -6.69 4.41 15.00
N THR A 230 -7.44 5.26 15.70
CA THR A 230 -7.97 6.51 15.12
C THR A 230 -6.86 7.44 14.64
N HIS A 231 -5.73 7.54 15.35
CA HIS A 231 -4.64 8.45 14.98
C HIS A 231 -3.92 8.03 13.69
N HIS A 232 -3.89 6.73 13.36
CA HIS A 232 -3.37 6.25 12.07
C HIS A 232 -4.19 6.85 10.92
N VAL A 233 -5.52 6.73 11.02
CA VAL A 233 -6.46 7.24 10.02
C VAL A 233 -6.46 8.77 9.97
N GLU A 234 -6.36 9.46 11.11
CA GLU A 234 -6.27 10.93 11.16
C GLU A 234 -5.07 11.44 10.36
N ARG A 235 -3.89 10.81 10.54
CA ARG A 235 -2.69 11.17 9.78
C ARG A 235 -2.86 10.95 8.28
N ALA A 236 -3.46 9.83 7.88
CA ALA A 236 -3.72 9.52 6.48
C ALA A 236 -4.67 10.56 5.85
N VAL A 237 -5.79 10.86 6.51
CA VAL A 237 -6.78 11.83 6.02
C VAL A 237 -6.17 13.22 5.84
N MET A 238 -5.30 13.67 6.74
CA MET A 238 -4.62 14.95 6.59
C MET A 238 -3.78 15.04 5.31
N LEU A 239 -2.99 14.00 5.00
CA LEU A 239 -2.14 13.98 3.81
C LEU A 239 -2.95 13.79 2.52
N ILE A 240 -4.04 13.01 2.57
CA ILE A 240 -5.01 12.90 1.47
C ILE A 240 -5.61 14.27 1.15
N PHE A 241 -6.10 14.99 2.17
CA PHE A 241 -6.67 16.33 2.02
C PHE A 241 -5.69 17.29 1.36
N LYS A 242 -4.42 17.24 1.77
CA LYS A 242 -3.36 18.04 1.15
C LYS A 242 -3.18 17.72 -0.34
N ALA A 243 -3.13 16.45 -0.72
CA ALA A 243 -2.95 16.02 -2.11
C ALA A 243 -4.15 16.37 -3.01
N VAL A 244 -5.38 16.26 -2.49
CA VAL A 244 -6.58 16.68 -3.25
C VAL A 244 -6.79 18.20 -3.26
N GLY A 245 -6.14 18.96 -2.36
CA GLY A 245 -6.10 20.43 -2.32
C GLY A 245 -7.08 21.10 -1.35
N PHE A 246 -7.44 20.38 -0.29
CA PHE A 246 -8.21 20.86 0.85
C PHE A 246 -7.29 21.13 2.05
N SER A 247 -7.78 21.88 3.05
CA SER A 247 -7.00 22.18 4.25
C SER A 247 -6.80 20.90 5.08
N PRO A 248 -5.57 20.51 5.42
CA PRO A 248 -5.30 19.30 6.20
C PRO A 248 -5.75 19.45 7.67
N HIS A 249 -5.76 20.66 8.22
CA HIS A 249 -6.09 20.92 9.62
C HIS A 249 -7.49 21.53 9.73
N GLY A 250 -8.51 20.68 9.79
CA GLY A 250 -9.90 21.11 9.88
C GLY A 250 -10.78 20.12 10.63
N LYS A 251 -11.86 20.63 11.26
CA LYS A 251 -12.84 19.81 11.99
C LYS A 251 -13.46 18.70 11.13
N ILE A 252 -13.59 18.94 9.82
CA ILE A 252 -14.12 17.98 8.84
C ILE A 252 -13.15 16.80 8.66
N ALA A 253 -11.84 17.05 8.55
CA ALA A 253 -10.84 16.00 8.39
C ALA A 253 -10.83 15.06 9.62
N ASN A 254 -10.84 15.62 10.83
CA ASN A 254 -10.89 14.83 12.06
C ASN A 254 -12.19 14.04 12.19
N TRP A 255 -13.33 14.62 11.79
CA TRP A 255 -14.60 13.92 11.79
C TRP A 255 -14.62 12.76 10.79
N ILE A 256 -14.13 12.96 9.56
CA ILE A 256 -14.00 11.91 8.55
C ILE A 256 -13.12 10.78 9.07
N ALA A 257 -11.96 11.10 9.64
CA ALA A 257 -11.04 10.09 10.16
C ALA A 257 -11.69 9.21 11.24
N ARG A 258 -12.46 9.79 12.15
CA ARG A 258 -13.20 9.04 13.18
C ARG A 258 -14.27 8.14 12.59
N VAL A 259 -15.04 8.63 11.61
CA VAL A 259 -16.08 7.83 10.92
C VAL A 259 -15.44 6.68 10.15
N THR A 260 -14.34 6.96 9.43
CA THR A 260 -13.57 5.94 8.69
C THR A 260 -13.01 4.88 9.64
N CYS A 261 -12.35 5.28 10.74
CA CYS A 261 -11.83 4.34 11.74
C CYS A 261 -12.95 3.50 12.37
N TRP A 262 -14.08 4.11 12.72
CA TRP A 262 -15.25 3.38 13.22
C TRP A 262 -15.75 2.33 12.21
N PHE A 263 -15.86 2.67 10.93
CA PHE A 263 -16.27 1.75 9.88
C PHE A 263 -15.25 0.61 9.67
N MET A 264 -13.96 0.91 9.72
CA MET A 264 -12.88 -0.08 9.66
C MET A 264 -13.00 -1.07 10.82
N ASN A 265 -13.21 -0.58 12.05
CA ASN A 265 -13.37 -1.41 13.25
C ASN A 265 -14.62 -2.29 13.18
N LEU A 266 -15.73 -1.80 12.62
CA LEU A 266 -16.91 -2.63 12.37
C LEU A 266 -16.60 -3.78 11.40
N ARG A 267 -15.91 -3.49 10.29
CA ARG A 267 -15.51 -4.51 9.30
C ARG A 267 -14.45 -5.47 9.84
N ALA A 268 -13.59 -5.03 10.76
CA ALA A 268 -12.60 -5.88 11.42
C ALA A 268 -13.22 -7.01 12.24
N ASN A 269 -14.46 -6.82 12.74
CA ASN A 269 -15.17 -7.80 13.55
C ASN A 269 -15.97 -8.83 12.72
N ASN A 270 -16.16 -8.63 11.42
CA ASN A 270 -16.86 -9.57 10.53
C ASN A 270 -15.92 -10.61 9.92
N ARG A 271 -15.08 -11.25 10.74
CA ARG A 271 -14.02 -12.17 10.28
C ARG A 271 -14.58 -13.49 9.70
N ASP A 272 -15.78 -13.90 10.12
CA ASP A 272 -16.29 -15.26 9.90
C ASP A 272 -17.68 -15.37 9.24
N GLU A 273 -18.35 -14.28 8.87
CA GLU A 273 -19.62 -14.43 8.15
C GLU A 273 -19.34 -14.95 6.71
N PRO A 274 -19.92 -16.08 6.26
CA PRO A 274 -19.91 -16.40 4.84
C PRO A 274 -20.52 -15.22 4.08
N ALA A 275 -19.94 -14.84 2.93
CA ALA A 275 -20.52 -13.80 2.10
C ALA A 275 -21.95 -14.24 1.77
N THR A 276 -22.95 -13.65 2.45
CA THR A 276 -24.35 -13.99 2.22
C THR A 276 -24.62 -13.77 0.75
N ALA A 277 -24.94 -14.86 0.04
CA ALA A 277 -25.36 -14.83 -1.35
C ALA A 277 -26.44 -13.78 -1.47
N GLY A 278 -26.16 -12.73 -2.24
CA GLY A 278 -27.12 -11.68 -2.53
C GLY A 278 -28.38 -12.34 -3.09
N THR A 279 -29.47 -12.18 -2.35
CA THR A 279 -30.81 -12.54 -2.77
C THR A 279 -31.05 -11.91 -4.13
N GLN A 280 -31.13 -12.74 -5.18
CA GLN A 280 -31.81 -12.37 -6.40
C GLN A 280 -33.27 -12.10 -6.04
N ALA A 281 -33.65 -10.83 -6.03
CA ALA A 281 -35.03 -10.43 -6.11
C ALA A 281 -35.31 -10.11 -7.59
N ILE A 282 -36.06 -11.03 -8.19
CA ILE A 282 -36.94 -10.96 -9.39
C ILE A 282 -36.81 -9.71 -10.26
#